data_AF-A0A9E0PUY5-F1
#
_entry.id   AF-A0A9E0PUY5-F1
#
_cell.length_a   1.000
_cell.length_b   1.000
_cell.length_c   1.000
_cell.angle_alpha   90.00
_cell.angle_beta   90.00
_cell.angle_gamma   90.00
#
_symmetry.space_group_name_H-M   'P 1'
#
loop_
_entity.id
_entity.type
_entity.pdbx_description
1 polymer ?
#
loop_
_entity_poly.entity_id
_entity_poly.type
_entity_poly.pdbx_seq_one_letter_code
_entity_poly.pdbx_strand_id
1 'polypeptide(L)'
;MITKRVSDQFITFPVHDVAAVTSSKETWKAYEGINALLSGAEGKGFRAILSCSGYNSNTVRQITNHALIEAVHTAFAEHRPLSLSPDMLWITIMQGVAQHVHNNPESLRKRLVSHQGKMQLALGVVGFNPDSPESDWQGLIDGLGGLLKANIGETYDELMADFSTTGPLEKTVCAITILDAYEAYFEYVVYCICGIPSITLEGSVSDWQRLREKIEILAHFEMDWWLSSLRPILDHFVRAANGDVDSEYWQNIYKLKQAYGWDRINGWIARLIPYIRHGQTGSFNVVNPLLNKPFAIESDEESAAAPSFFEYVPGLISNELPSGLSIVPFRFEAGTQSREMQLIGGFVGIEQVGDNQTIRPKLGWAVRKAGLLDNLLASLGENCVVKPPLAHTEFEKALQDLRNNNSFGGMPLPGELSTFYRKCDGIKFSALSAGTFRSMSELERVCSPGETDYYAKEMEELRQKCAEKGLSLEEHLEAERLAERRLNCTDTRKWLVFFDLPDGSYLAVDLEPRCEPEDTDSDGFYSSSSPLKPTVRRIDPVAQTSHVVFKGMMEALTGLIERNGCL
;
A
#
# COMPACT_ATOMS: atom_id res chain seq x y z
N MET A 1 -30.35 -17.45 -11.84
CA MET A 1 -30.43 -18.61 -10.91
C MET A 1 -31.40 -18.30 -9.76
N ILE A 2 -31.70 -19.23 -8.85
CA ILE A 2 -32.58 -19.01 -7.68
C ILE A 2 -31.76 -19.07 -6.39
N THR A 3 -32.04 -18.20 -5.42
CA THR A 3 -31.45 -18.22 -4.07
C THR A 3 -31.70 -19.56 -3.39
N LYS A 4 -30.63 -20.22 -2.93
CA LYS A 4 -30.66 -21.56 -2.35
C LYS A 4 -30.05 -21.54 -0.96
N ARG A 5 -30.87 -21.73 0.08
CA ARG A 5 -30.36 -22.15 1.40
C ARG A 5 -29.86 -23.58 1.27
N VAL A 6 -28.58 -23.80 1.56
CA VAL A 6 -27.90 -25.10 1.48
C VAL A 6 -27.99 -25.82 2.84
N SER A 7 -27.92 -25.07 3.93
CA SER A 7 -28.36 -25.47 5.28
C SER A 7 -28.64 -24.21 6.12
N ASP A 8 -29.03 -24.35 7.39
CA ASP A 8 -29.14 -23.19 8.31
C ASP A 8 -27.80 -22.51 8.65
N GLN A 9 -26.68 -23.01 8.12
CA GLN A 9 -25.34 -22.42 8.21
C GLN A 9 -24.77 -21.94 6.87
N PHE A 10 -25.50 -22.11 5.75
CA PHE A 10 -25.02 -21.73 4.42
C PHE A 10 -26.18 -21.31 3.50
N ILE A 11 -26.12 -20.09 2.96
CA ILE A 11 -27.02 -19.62 1.90
C ILE A 11 -26.22 -19.11 0.70
N THR A 12 -26.61 -19.53 -0.50
CA THR A 12 -26.00 -19.11 -1.76
C THR A 12 -27.01 -18.36 -2.62
N PHE A 13 -26.63 -17.21 -3.15
CA PHE A 13 -27.46 -16.39 -4.04
C PHE A 13 -26.68 -15.90 -5.27
N PRO A 14 -27.34 -15.73 -6.43
CA PRO A 14 -26.74 -15.09 -7.59
C PRO A 14 -26.50 -13.60 -7.34
N VAL A 15 -25.54 -13.00 -8.04
CA VAL A 15 -25.26 -11.56 -7.93
C VAL A 15 -25.18 -10.89 -9.31
N HIS A 16 -24.28 -11.36 -10.18
CA HIS A 16 -24.19 -10.94 -11.58
C HIS A 16 -24.60 -12.09 -12.49
N ASP A 17 -25.24 -11.78 -13.63
CA ASP A 17 -25.63 -12.79 -14.61
C ASP A 17 -24.44 -13.11 -15.54
N VAL A 18 -23.48 -13.86 -15.00
CA VAL A 18 -22.23 -14.27 -15.68
C VAL A 18 -21.99 -15.76 -15.48
N ALA A 19 -21.34 -16.41 -16.44
CA ALA A 19 -21.00 -17.83 -16.35
C ALA A 19 -19.90 -18.06 -15.31
N ALA A 20 -20.09 -19.04 -14.42
CA ALA A 20 -19.13 -19.32 -13.35
C ALA A 20 -17.91 -20.11 -13.84
N VAL A 21 -16.70 -19.58 -13.64
CA VAL A 21 -15.44 -20.24 -14.02
C VAL A 21 -15.03 -21.28 -12.97
N THR A 22 -14.99 -22.55 -13.38
CA THR A 22 -14.72 -23.72 -12.53
C THR A 22 -13.29 -24.29 -12.67
N SER A 23 -12.44 -23.70 -13.52
CA SER A 23 -11.04 -24.10 -13.65
C SER A 23 -10.23 -23.75 -12.39
N SER A 24 -9.38 -24.65 -11.89
CA SER A 24 -8.51 -24.33 -10.75
C SER A 24 -7.44 -23.32 -11.15
N LYS A 25 -7.26 -22.27 -10.35
CA LYS A 25 -6.07 -21.42 -10.38
C LYS A 25 -4.83 -22.20 -9.89
N GLU A 26 -3.65 -21.69 -10.20
CA GLU A 26 -2.40 -22.18 -9.61
C GLU A 26 -2.34 -21.91 -8.10
N THR A 27 -1.62 -22.76 -7.38
CA THR A 27 -1.49 -22.66 -5.92
C THR A 27 -0.04 -22.76 -5.44
N TRP A 28 0.25 -22.00 -4.37
CA TRP A 28 1.41 -22.14 -3.50
C TRP A 28 1.05 -22.87 -2.21
N LYS A 29 2.06 -23.27 -1.43
CA LYS A 29 1.84 -23.67 -0.02
C LYS A 29 1.56 -22.46 0.85
N ALA A 30 0.79 -22.65 1.93
CA ALA A 30 0.40 -21.58 2.83
C ALA A 30 1.60 -20.80 3.40
N TYR A 31 2.72 -21.46 3.70
CA TYR A 31 3.94 -20.76 4.14
C TYR A 31 4.56 -19.87 3.06
N GLU A 32 4.43 -20.24 1.79
CA GLU A 32 4.94 -19.48 0.63
C GLU A 32 4.05 -18.28 0.35
N GLY A 33 2.73 -18.46 0.39
CA GLY A 33 1.75 -17.37 0.31
C GLY A 33 1.92 -16.34 1.42
N ILE A 34 2.11 -16.77 2.67
CA ILE A 34 2.38 -15.87 3.80
C ILE A 34 3.71 -15.13 3.62
N ASN A 35 4.77 -15.81 3.15
CA ASN A 35 6.04 -15.15 2.86
C ASN A 35 5.92 -14.13 1.70
N ALA A 36 5.07 -14.39 0.70
CA ALA A 36 4.79 -13.45 -0.38
C ALA A 36 4.00 -12.21 0.11
N LEU A 37 2.98 -12.40 0.96
CA LEU A 37 2.26 -11.31 1.62
C LEU A 37 3.19 -10.44 2.48
N LEU A 38 4.08 -11.05 3.27
CA LEU A 38 5.07 -10.33 4.07
C LEU A 38 6.10 -9.60 3.19
N SER A 39 6.54 -10.20 2.10
CA SER A 39 7.44 -9.56 1.12
C SER A 39 6.78 -8.35 0.44
N GLY A 40 5.48 -8.42 0.13
CA GLY A 40 4.71 -7.30 -0.41
C GLY A 40 4.45 -6.18 0.61
N ALA A 41 4.25 -6.55 1.88
CA ALA A 41 3.98 -5.60 2.97
C ALA A 41 5.24 -4.88 3.48
N GLU A 42 6.38 -5.58 3.54
CA GLU A 42 7.62 -5.13 4.22
C GLU A 42 8.80 -4.87 3.25
N GLY A 43 8.74 -5.41 2.03
CA GLY A 43 9.76 -5.22 1.00
C GLY A 43 11.10 -5.93 1.28
N LYS A 44 12.19 -5.33 0.78
CA LYS A 44 13.54 -5.90 0.88
C LYS A 44 14.01 -5.90 2.34
N GLY A 45 14.10 -7.09 2.94
CA GLY A 45 14.53 -7.29 4.32
C GLY A 45 13.51 -7.99 5.22
N PHE A 46 12.31 -8.29 4.72
CA PHE A 46 11.31 -9.07 5.45
C PHE A 46 11.89 -10.39 5.99
N ARG A 47 11.39 -10.84 7.15
CA ARG A 47 11.74 -12.17 7.69
C ARG A 47 10.66 -13.19 7.38
N ALA A 48 11.10 -14.28 6.75
CA ALA A 48 10.27 -15.45 6.49
C ALA A 48 9.78 -16.12 7.79
N ILE A 49 8.63 -16.78 7.71
CA ILE A 49 8.00 -17.43 8.86
C ILE A 49 8.69 -18.74 9.26
N LEU A 50 8.54 -19.11 10.53
CA LEU A 50 8.99 -20.40 11.08
C LEU A 50 7.89 -21.48 11.00
N SER A 51 6.62 -21.07 11.17
CA SER A 51 5.47 -21.97 11.15
C SER A 51 4.17 -21.18 10.95
N CYS A 52 3.11 -21.86 10.51
CA CYS A 52 1.77 -21.29 10.31
C CYS A 52 0.66 -22.35 10.39
N SER A 53 -0.57 -21.87 10.60
CA SER A 53 -1.79 -22.65 10.49
C SER A 53 -1.91 -23.30 9.11
N GLY A 54 -2.02 -24.63 9.05
CA GLY A 54 -2.20 -25.34 7.79
C GLY A 54 -0.97 -25.25 6.87
N TYR A 55 0.25 -25.28 7.41
CA TYR A 55 1.53 -25.15 6.70
C TYR A 55 1.60 -25.80 5.31
N ASN A 56 1.21 -27.07 5.18
CA ASN A 56 1.24 -27.84 3.92
C ASN A 56 -0.04 -27.73 3.07
N SER A 57 -1.06 -27.00 3.54
CA SER A 57 -2.26 -26.68 2.76
C SER A 57 -1.95 -25.68 1.65
N ASN A 58 -2.83 -25.61 0.65
CA ASN A 58 -2.65 -24.75 -0.50
C ASN A 58 -3.32 -23.38 -0.29
N THR A 59 -2.78 -22.38 -0.99
CA THR A 59 -3.34 -21.04 -1.21
C THR A 59 -3.21 -20.68 -2.70
N VAL A 60 -4.12 -19.87 -3.23
CA VAL A 60 -3.97 -19.30 -4.59
C VAL A 60 -2.61 -18.57 -4.70
N ARG A 61 -1.94 -18.74 -5.83
CA ARG A 61 -0.62 -18.15 -6.12
C ARG A 61 -0.67 -16.61 -6.16
N GLN A 62 0.46 -15.96 -5.87
CA GLN A 62 0.72 -14.52 -6.11
C GLN A 62 -0.17 -13.49 -5.40
N ILE A 63 -0.90 -13.87 -4.33
CA ILE A 63 -1.63 -12.90 -3.50
C ILE A 63 -0.64 -12.11 -2.63
N THR A 64 -0.52 -10.79 -2.87
CA THR A 64 0.44 -9.89 -2.20
C THR A 64 -0.20 -8.67 -1.52
N ASN A 65 -1.43 -8.31 -1.88
CA ASN A 65 -2.21 -7.24 -1.26
C ASN A 65 -3.22 -7.80 -0.24
N HIS A 66 -4.16 -6.97 0.25
CA HIS A 66 -5.17 -7.37 1.25
C HIS A 66 -6.01 -8.59 0.79
N ALA A 67 -5.71 -9.78 1.30
CA ALA A 67 -6.23 -11.02 0.71
C ALA A 67 -7.76 -11.21 0.74
N LEU A 68 -8.51 -10.57 1.66
CA LEU A 68 -9.99 -10.45 1.52
C LEU A 68 -10.42 -9.67 0.27
N ILE A 69 -9.79 -8.52 0.02
CA ILE A 69 -10.15 -7.65 -1.10
C ILE A 69 -9.68 -8.26 -2.42
N GLU A 70 -8.52 -8.94 -2.43
CA GLU A 70 -8.08 -9.74 -3.57
C GLU A 70 -8.97 -10.97 -3.82
N ALA A 71 -9.61 -11.57 -2.81
CA ALA A 71 -10.61 -12.62 -3.02
C ALA A 71 -11.87 -12.08 -3.69
N VAL A 72 -12.36 -10.92 -3.24
CA VAL A 72 -13.52 -10.25 -3.85
C VAL A 72 -13.19 -9.76 -5.27
N HIS A 73 -11.97 -9.25 -5.49
CA HIS A 73 -11.42 -8.90 -6.81
C HIS A 73 -11.36 -10.13 -7.74
N THR A 74 -10.72 -11.22 -7.32
CA THR A 74 -10.57 -12.45 -8.11
C THR A 74 -11.94 -13.02 -8.48
N ALA A 75 -12.90 -13.02 -7.55
CA ALA A 75 -14.26 -13.47 -7.80
C ALA A 75 -14.99 -12.60 -8.84
N PHE A 76 -14.76 -11.29 -8.81
CA PHE A 76 -15.39 -10.29 -9.68
C PHE A 76 -14.75 -10.25 -11.08
N ALA A 77 -13.43 -10.27 -11.18
CA ALA A 77 -12.69 -10.17 -12.44
C ALA A 77 -12.64 -11.49 -13.22
N GLU A 78 -12.66 -12.66 -12.55
CA GLU A 78 -12.60 -13.98 -13.19
C GLU A 78 -13.93 -14.75 -13.15
N HIS A 79 -15.03 -14.10 -12.81
CA HIS A 79 -16.37 -14.71 -12.68
C HIS A 79 -16.39 -15.99 -11.83
N ARG A 80 -15.80 -15.94 -10.63
CA ARG A 80 -15.73 -17.10 -9.72
C ARG A 80 -16.72 -16.95 -8.57
N PRO A 81 -17.41 -18.02 -8.15
CA PRO A 81 -18.22 -18.00 -6.93
C PRO A 81 -17.35 -17.56 -5.72
N LEU A 82 -17.92 -16.75 -4.83
CA LEU A 82 -17.24 -16.23 -3.63
C LEU A 82 -17.89 -16.82 -2.36
N SER A 83 -17.09 -17.14 -1.34
CA SER A 83 -17.58 -17.49 0.00
C SER A 83 -17.09 -16.50 1.06
N LEU A 84 -17.99 -16.04 1.94
CA LEU A 84 -17.71 -15.09 3.03
C LEU A 84 -18.32 -15.57 4.35
N SER A 85 -17.64 -15.31 5.48
CA SER A 85 -18.13 -15.65 6.82
C SER A 85 -18.12 -14.45 7.80
N PRO A 86 -18.89 -14.51 8.90
CA PRO A 86 -18.90 -13.46 9.93
C PRO A 86 -17.51 -13.21 10.55
N ASP A 87 -16.71 -14.27 10.72
CA ASP A 87 -15.37 -14.17 11.31
C ASP A 87 -14.40 -13.39 10.42
N MET A 88 -14.48 -13.56 9.09
CA MET A 88 -13.66 -12.78 8.15
C MET A 88 -13.94 -11.29 8.33
N LEU A 89 -15.21 -10.91 8.29
CA LEU A 89 -15.62 -9.52 8.42
C LEU A 89 -15.32 -8.95 9.81
N TRP A 90 -15.52 -9.72 10.87
CA TRP A 90 -15.13 -9.31 12.22
C TRP A 90 -13.61 -9.08 12.34
N ILE A 91 -12.79 -9.93 11.71
CA ILE A 91 -11.33 -9.77 11.71
C ILE A 91 -10.90 -8.53 10.91
N THR A 92 -11.47 -8.28 9.73
CA THR A 92 -11.22 -7.03 8.98
C THR A 92 -11.60 -5.80 9.81
N ILE A 93 -12.75 -5.86 10.51
CA ILE A 93 -13.20 -4.77 11.38
C ILE A 93 -12.21 -4.57 12.56
N MET A 94 -11.77 -5.64 13.22
CA MET A 94 -10.78 -5.55 14.30
C MET A 94 -9.40 -5.09 13.83
N GLN A 95 -9.01 -5.38 12.58
CA GLN A 95 -7.80 -4.85 11.96
C GLN A 95 -7.89 -3.33 11.77
N GLY A 96 -9.06 -2.83 11.37
CA GLY A 96 -9.35 -1.40 11.33
C GLY A 96 -9.29 -0.72 12.70
N VAL A 97 -9.85 -1.35 13.75
CA VAL A 97 -9.75 -0.86 15.14
C VAL A 97 -8.29 -0.83 15.62
N ALA A 98 -7.52 -1.89 15.36
CA ALA A 98 -6.11 -1.94 15.73
C ALA A 98 -5.29 -0.81 15.06
N GLN A 99 -5.54 -0.54 13.78
CA GLN A 99 -4.90 0.58 13.08
C GLN A 99 -5.36 1.94 13.63
N HIS A 100 -6.64 2.09 14.00
CA HIS A 100 -7.13 3.31 14.63
C HIS A 100 -6.44 3.61 15.96
N VAL A 101 -6.27 2.58 16.82
CA VAL A 101 -5.57 2.69 18.11
C VAL A 101 -4.09 3.02 17.92
N HIS A 102 -3.40 2.37 16.97
CA HIS A 102 -2.00 2.71 16.64
C HIS A 102 -1.84 4.15 16.13
N ASN A 103 -2.84 4.69 15.42
CA ASN A 103 -2.80 6.05 14.89
C ASN A 103 -3.15 7.12 15.95
N ASN A 104 -3.77 6.74 17.07
CA ASN A 104 -4.35 7.67 18.06
C ASN A 104 -4.01 7.33 19.53
N PRO A 105 -2.75 6.97 19.89
CA PRO A 105 -2.42 6.43 21.21
C PRO A 105 -2.61 7.42 22.37
N GLU A 106 -2.46 8.73 22.11
CA GLU A 106 -2.54 9.80 23.12
C GLU A 106 -3.91 10.52 23.14
N SER A 107 -4.65 10.53 22.03
CA SER A 107 -6.00 11.13 21.95
C SER A 107 -7.07 10.22 22.55
N LEU A 108 -7.11 8.95 22.12
CA LEU A 108 -7.99 7.91 22.69
C LEU A 108 -7.74 7.66 24.19
N ARG A 109 -6.62 8.16 24.72
CA ARG A 109 -6.24 8.09 26.14
C ARG A 109 -7.22 8.81 27.07
N LYS A 110 -8.08 9.71 26.56
CA LYS A 110 -9.06 10.48 27.36
C LYS A 110 -10.41 10.83 26.68
N ARG A 111 -10.46 11.26 25.40
CA ARG A 111 -11.67 11.76 24.67
C ARG A 111 -11.47 11.84 23.14
N LEU A 112 -12.44 11.62 22.23
CA LEU A 112 -13.94 11.61 22.15
C LEU A 112 -14.62 12.88 21.54
N VAL A 113 -14.98 12.79 20.23
CA VAL A 113 -15.94 13.55 19.34
C VAL A 113 -15.56 14.98 18.87
N SER A 114 -15.93 15.57 17.69
CA SER A 114 -16.53 15.24 16.34
C SER A 114 -16.48 16.52 15.43
N HIS A 115 -16.99 16.75 14.19
CA HIS A 115 -17.80 16.09 13.12
C HIS A 115 -17.44 16.69 11.70
N GLN A 116 -18.32 16.71 10.66
CA GLN A 116 -17.93 16.87 9.22
C GLN A 116 -19.05 17.23 8.16
N GLY A 117 -18.79 17.18 6.81
CA GLY A 117 -19.78 17.23 5.65
C GLY A 117 -19.20 17.36 4.18
N LYS A 118 -19.87 16.86 3.07
CA LYS A 118 -19.42 16.80 1.61
C LYS A 118 -20.54 16.53 0.49
N MET A 119 -20.23 15.94 -0.73
CA MET A 119 -21.14 15.56 -1.91
C MET A 119 -20.62 14.46 -2.96
N GLN A 120 -21.22 14.27 -4.19
CA GLN A 120 -21.30 13.07 -5.14
C GLN A 120 -20.20 12.87 -6.28
N LEU A 121 -20.28 12.44 -7.60
CA LEU A 121 -21.27 12.13 -8.73
C LEU A 121 -20.78 10.99 -9.74
N ALA A 122 -21.58 10.47 -10.73
CA ALA A 122 -21.37 9.13 -11.42
C ALA A 122 -22.13 8.75 -12.78
N LEU A 123 -21.55 7.91 -13.72
CA LEU A 123 -22.21 6.92 -14.67
C LEU A 123 -21.22 5.87 -15.36
N GLY A 124 -21.62 4.75 -16.01
CA GLY A 124 -20.72 3.79 -16.79
C GLY A 124 -21.21 2.31 -17.12
N VAL A 125 -20.55 1.53 -18.03
CA VAL A 125 -20.92 0.12 -18.50
C VAL A 125 -19.73 -0.90 -18.76
N VAL A 126 -19.92 -2.03 -19.52
CA VAL A 126 -19.34 -3.41 -19.26
C VAL A 126 -19.05 -4.31 -20.54
N GLY A 127 -17.85 -4.94 -20.73
CA GLY A 127 -17.34 -5.70 -21.95
C GLY A 127 -16.15 -6.77 -21.91
N PHE A 128 -14.86 -6.40 -22.00
CA PHE A 128 -13.70 -7.03 -22.71
C PHE A 128 -12.29 -6.79 -22.04
N ASN A 129 -11.17 -7.22 -22.66
CA ASN A 129 -9.76 -6.83 -22.36
C ASN A 129 -8.93 -6.60 -23.66
N PRO A 130 -8.41 -5.40 -23.94
CA PRO A 130 -7.76 -5.06 -25.21
C PRO A 130 -6.28 -5.45 -25.34
N ASP A 131 -5.55 -5.73 -24.25
CA ASP A 131 -4.09 -5.94 -24.31
C ASP A 131 -3.67 -7.41 -24.44
N SER A 132 -4.61 -8.34 -24.57
CA SER A 132 -4.32 -9.78 -24.71
C SER A 132 -4.53 -10.29 -26.15
N PRO A 133 -3.54 -10.97 -26.75
CA PRO A 133 -3.72 -11.68 -28.02
C PRO A 133 -4.59 -12.94 -27.88
N GLU A 134 -4.92 -13.34 -26.65
CA GLU A 134 -5.76 -14.49 -26.31
C GLU A 134 -7.22 -14.10 -25.98
N SER A 135 -7.56 -12.80 -26.01
CA SER A 135 -8.94 -12.31 -25.91
C SER A 135 -9.78 -12.80 -27.09
N ASP A 136 -11.10 -12.94 -26.90
CA ASP A 136 -12.03 -13.33 -27.97
C ASP A 136 -12.34 -12.15 -28.92
N TRP A 137 -11.33 -11.79 -29.72
CA TRP A 137 -11.45 -10.77 -30.77
C TRP A 137 -12.48 -11.15 -31.83
N GLN A 138 -12.67 -12.46 -32.09
CA GLN A 138 -13.66 -12.92 -33.07
C GLN A 138 -15.08 -12.72 -32.55
N GLY A 139 -15.38 -13.14 -31.32
CA GLY A 139 -16.67 -12.87 -30.67
C GLY A 139 -16.95 -11.39 -30.46
N LEU A 140 -15.91 -10.55 -30.25
CA LEU A 140 -16.05 -9.10 -30.25
C LEU A 140 -16.51 -8.57 -31.63
N ILE A 141 -15.83 -8.98 -32.70
CA ILE A 141 -16.11 -8.55 -34.08
C ILE A 141 -17.52 -9.02 -34.51
N ASP A 142 -17.88 -10.27 -34.21
CA ASP A 142 -19.22 -10.80 -34.49
C ASP A 142 -20.31 -10.05 -33.69
N GLY A 143 -20.00 -9.65 -32.44
CA GLY A 143 -20.88 -8.83 -31.60
C GLY A 143 -21.09 -7.41 -32.14
N LEU A 144 -20.01 -6.72 -32.54
CA LEU A 144 -20.08 -5.42 -33.19
C LEU A 144 -20.82 -5.50 -34.53
N GLY A 145 -20.57 -6.56 -35.32
CA GLY A 145 -21.30 -6.86 -36.55
C GLY A 145 -22.80 -7.04 -36.32
N GLY A 146 -23.19 -7.77 -35.28
CA GLY A 146 -24.59 -7.92 -34.85
C GLY A 146 -25.25 -6.59 -34.45
N LEU A 147 -24.52 -5.68 -33.81
CA LEU A 147 -25.01 -4.34 -33.47
C LEU A 147 -25.18 -3.45 -34.71
N LEU A 148 -24.23 -3.48 -35.65
CA LEU A 148 -24.37 -2.75 -36.92
C LEU A 148 -25.54 -3.31 -37.74
N LYS A 149 -25.67 -4.64 -37.83
CA LYS A 149 -26.81 -5.33 -38.46
C LYS A 149 -28.15 -4.89 -37.89
N ALA A 150 -28.26 -4.72 -36.57
CA ALA A 150 -29.48 -4.24 -35.93
C ALA A 150 -29.88 -2.80 -36.33
N ASN A 151 -28.94 -2.02 -36.88
CA ASN A 151 -29.17 -0.64 -37.33
C ASN A 151 -29.33 -0.51 -38.86
N ILE A 152 -28.59 -1.31 -39.67
CA ILE A 152 -28.64 -1.23 -41.14
C ILE A 152 -29.46 -2.35 -41.82
N GLY A 153 -29.95 -3.32 -41.05
CA GLY A 153 -30.92 -4.32 -41.51
C GLY A 153 -30.39 -5.32 -42.53
N GLU A 154 -31.23 -5.68 -43.51
CA GLU A 154 -30.95 -6.70 -44.53
C GLU A 154 -29.69 -6.38 -45.36
N THR A 155 -29.35 -5.10 -45.53
CA THR A 155 -28.12 -4.66 -46.21
C THR A 155 -26.84 -5.16 -45.54
N TYR A 156 -26.85 -5.47 -44.23
CA TYR A 156 -25.72 -6.15 -43.59
C TYR A 156 -25.56 -7.60 -44.09
N ASP A 157 -26.67 -8.31 -44.27
CA ASP A 157 -26.66 -9.69 -44.77
C ASP A 157 -26.31 -9.75 -46.28
N GLU A 158 -26.73 -8.75 -47.06
CA GLU A 158 -26.35 -8.60 -48.48
C GLU A 158 -24.85 -8.29 -48.68
N LEU A 159 -24.21 -7.63 -47.69
CA LEU A 159 -22.78 -7.35 -47.71
C LEU A 159 -21.93 -8.50 -47.14
N MET A 160 -22.52 -9.42 -46.39
CA MET A 160 -21.82 -10.52 -45.72
C MET A 160 -21.45 -11.65 -46.69
N ALA A 161 -20.21 -12.13 -46.65
CA ALA A 161 -19.75 -13.20 -47.53
C ALA A 161 -20.47 -14.54 -47.26
N ASP A 162 -20.98 -15.16 -48.34
CA ASP A 162 -21.71 -16.44 -48.32
C ASP A 162 -21.16 -17.50 -49.31
N PHE A 163 -20.21 -17.11 -50.17
CA PHE A 163 -19.64 -17.93 -51.24
C PHE A 163 -19.17 -19.33 -50.80
N SER A 164 -19.09 -20.27 -51.75
CA SER A 164 -18.67 -21.67 -51.50
C SER A 164 -17.24 -21.86 -50.99
N THR A 165 -16.45 -20.79 -50.90
CA THR A 165 -15.09 -20.77 -50.32
C THR A 165 -15.03 -20.05 -48.97
N THR A 166 -16.14 -19.49 -48.48
CA THR A 166 -16.19 -18.67 -47.27
C THR A 166 -16.17 -19.55 -46.02
N GLY A 167 -15.03 -19.60 -45.33
CA GLY A 167 -14.90 -20.19 -44.01
C GLY A 167 -15.15 -19.17 -42.88
N PRO A 168 -14.96 -19.59 -41.61
CA PRO A 168 -15.14 -18.70 -40.46
C PRO A 168 -14.21 -17.47 -40.49
N LEU A 169 -12.98 -17.63 -40.97
CA LEU A 169 -12.01 -16.54 -41.07
C LEU A 169 -12.47 -15.47 -42.07
N GLU A 170 -12.94 -15.90 -43.23
CA GLU A 170 -13.40 -15.03 -44.31
C GLU A 170 -14.65 -14.24 -43.88
N LYS A 171 -15.53 -14.83 -43.05
CA LYS A 171 -16.65 -14.11 -42.43
C LYS A 171 -16.20 -13.05 -41.44
N THR A 172 -15.25 -13.36 -40.55
CA THR A 172 -14.71 -12.37 -39.60
C THR A 172 -14.06 -11.19 -40.32
N VAL A 173 -13.24 -11.46 -41.35
CA VAL A 173 -12.61 -10.40 -42.16
C VAL A 173 -13.66 -9.58 -42.92
N CYS A 174 -14.71 -10.21 -43.44
CA CYS A 174 -15.85 -9.53 -44.04
C CYS A 174 -16.59 -8.63 -43.03
N ALA A 175 -16.86 -9.12 -41.81
CA ALA A 175 -17.46 -8.34 -40.74
C ALA A 175 -16.64 -7.11 -40.34
N ILE A 176 -15.31 -7.23 -40.21
CA ILE A 176 -14.41 -6.08 -40.01
C ILE A 176 -14.55 -5.08 -41.16
N THR A 177 -14.54 -5.56 -42.41
CA THR A 177 -14.61 -4.71 -43.61
C THR A 177 -15.95 -3.95 -43.71
N ILE A 178 -17.04 -4.56 -43.24
CA ILE A 178 -18.36 -3.89 -43.14
C ILE A 178 -18.36 -2.86 -42.00
N LEU A 179 -17.75 -3.16 -40.85
CA LEU A 179 -17.63 -2.20 -39.74
C LEU A 179 -16.82 -0.96 -40.15
N ASP A 180 -15.69 -1.16 -40.84
CA ASP A 180 -14.83 -0.12 -41.42
C ASP A 180 -15.59 0.76 -42.42
N ALA A 181 -16.33 0.16 -43.36
CA ALA A 181 -17.14 0.89 -44.34
C ALA A 181 -18.26 1.76 -43.74
N TYR A 182 -18.61 1.55 -42.46
CA TYR A 182 -19.64 2.31 -41.73
C TYR A 182 -19.08 3.13 -40.55
N GLU A 183 -17.77 3.13 -40.30
CA GLU A 183 -17.11 3.86 -39.19
C GLU A 183 -17.45 5.35 -39.17
N ALA A 184 -17.48 6.01 -40.33
CA ALA A 184 -17.82 7.42 -40.48
C ALA A 184 -19.26 7.80 -40.05
N TYR A 185 -20.09 6.80 -39.67
CA TYR A 185 -21.46 6.98 -39.20
C TYR A 185 -21.72 6.36 -37.81
N PHE A 186 -20.82 5.54 -37.27
CA PHE A 186 -21.03 4.79 -36.02
C PHE A 186 -19.74 4.68 -35.18
N GLU A 187 -19.77 5.18 -33.95
CA GLU A 187 -18.67 5.03 -32.99
C GLU A 187 -18.76 3.67 -32.27
N TYR A 188 -17.77 2.80 -32.45
CA TYR A 188 -17.74 1.45 -31.87
C TYR A 188 -17.00 1.40 -30.54
N VAL A 189 -17.73 1.50 -29.42
CA VAL A 189 -17.16 1.52 -28.05
C VAL A 189 -17.30 0.16 -27.36
N VAL A 190 -16.25 -0.26 -26.64
CA VAL A 190 -16.16 -1.55 -25.92
C VAL A 190 -15.72 -1.29 -24.47
N TYR A 191 -16.36 -1.97 -23.49
CA TYR A 191 -16.14 -1.78 -22.04
C TYR A 191 -15.44 -3.01 -21.40
N CYS A 192 -15.51 -3.28 -20.07
CA CYS A 192 -14.89 -4.48 -19.39
C CYS A 192 -15.91 -5.37 -18.61
N ILE A 193 -16.14 -6.66 -18.97
CA ILE A 193 -17.15 -7.53 -18.31
C ILE A 193 -16.55 -8.05 -17.02
N CYS A 194 -17.15 -7.65 -15.91
CA CYS A 194 -16.77 -8.10 -14.58
C CYS A 194 -18.03 -8.33 -13.74
N GLY A 195 -17.97 -9.29 -12.83
CA GLY A 195 -19.08 -9.66 -11.97
C GLY A 195 -18.83 -10.98 -11.25
N ILE A 196 -19.30 -11.06 -10.00
CA ILE A 196 -19.34 -12.29 -9.21
C ILE A 196 -20.62 -13.06 -9.59
N PRO A 197 -20.57 -14.32 -10.07
CA PRO A 197 -21.76 -15.08 -10.45
C PRO A 197 -22.67 -15.38 -9.25
N SER A 198 -22.09 -15.77 -8.12
CA SER A 198 -22.82 -16.04 -6.87
C SER A 198 -21.95 -15.83 -5.64
N ILE A 199 -22.60 -15.46 -4.53
CA ILE A 199 -22.00 -15.37 -3.20
C ILE A 199 -22.63 -16.44 -2.32
N THR A 200 -21.80 -17.12 -1.54
CA THR A 200 -22.22 -17.95 -0.40
C THR A 200 -21.89 -17.21 0.89
N LEU A 201 -22.88 -17.06 1.76
CA LEU A 201 -22.68 -16.63 3.15
C LEU A 201 -22.66 -17.86 4.05
N GLU A 202 -21.56 -18.00 4.77
CA GLU A 202 -21.34 -19.00 5.81
C GLU A 202 -21.90 -18.49 7.15
N GLY A 203 -22.20 -19.39 8.09
CA GLY A 203 -22.76 -19.05 9.40
C GLY A 203 -24.29 -18.89 9.38
N SER A 204 -24.89 -18.90 10.57
CA SER A 204 -26.34 -18.77 10.75
C SER A 204 -26.81 -17.32 10.68
N VAL A 205 -28.11 -17.10 10.45
CA VAL A 205 -28.71 -15.75 10.52
C VAL A 205 -28.42 -15.07 11.85
N SER A 206 -28.44 -15.83 12.95
CA SER A 206 -28.07 -15.37 14.29
C SER A 206 -26.60 -14.96 14.42
N ASP A 207 -25.67 -15.54 13.68
CA ASP A 207 -24.26 -15.11 13.68
C ASP A 207 -24.09 -13.77 12.95
N TRP A 208 -24.82 -13.56 11.86
CA TRP A 208 -24.87 -12.30 11.13
C TRP A 208 -25.56 -11.19 11.94
N GLN A 209 -26.67 -11.49 12.62
CA GLN A 209 -27.34 -10.56 13.55
C GLN A 209 -26.41 -10.18 14.70
N ARG A 210 -25.77 -11.17 15.33
CA ARG A 210 -24.80 -10.95 16.41
C ARG A 210 -23.58 -10.15 15.95
N LEU A 211 -23.10 -10.34 14.72
CA LEU A 211 -22.05 -9.49 14.14
C LEU A 211 -22.52 -8.03 13.99
N ARG A 212 -23.74 -7.83 13.49
CA ARG A 212 -24.37 -6.51 13.34
C ARG A 212 -24.59 -5.78 14.67
N GLU A 213 -24.89 -6.50 15.75
CA GLU A 213 -24.94 -5.95 17.11
C GLU A 213 -23.53 -5.65 17.65
N LYS A 214 -22.60 -6.59 17.48
CA LYS A 214 -21.24 -6.56 18.05
C LYS A 214 -20.41 -5.37 17.55
N ILE A 215 -20.64 -4.87 16.33
CA ILE A 215 -19.93 -3.69 15.84
C ILE A 215 -20.18 -2.43 16.67
N GLU A 216 -21.29 -2.30 17.40
CA GLU A 216 -21.58 -1.09 18.16
C GLU A 216 -20.54 -0.81 19.28
N ILE A 217 -19.70 -1.79 19.62
CA ILE A 217 -18.51 -1.57 20.48
C ILE A 217 -17.49 -0.59 19.87
N LEU A 218 -17.51 -0.34 18.56
CA LEU A 218 -16.62 0.62 17.90
C LEU A 218 -16.85 2.09 18.31
N ALA A 219 -18.01 2.41 18.89
CA ALA A 219 -18.25 3.70 19.54
C ALA A 219 -17.35 3.92 20.78
N HIS A 220 -16.87 2.83 21.41
CA HIS A 220 -15.86 2.89 22.47
C HIS A 220 -14.45 3.25 21.94
N PHE A 221 -14.28 3.35 20.62
CA PHE A 221 -13.03 3.69 19.94
C PHE A 221 -13.18 4.90 19.00
N GLU A 222 -14.15 5.80 19.24
CA GLU A 222 -14.44 6.98 18.40
C GLU A 222 -14.85 6.70 16.93
N MET A 223 -15.08 5.45 16.54
CA MET A 223 -15.22 5.09 15.13
C MET A 223 -16.64 5.27 14.55
N ASP A 224 -17.43 6.22 15.06
CA ASP A 224 -18.79 6.50 14.56
C ASP A 224 -18.81 6.94 13.09
N TRP A 225 -17.76 7.64 12.65
CA TRP A 225 -17.50 8.01 11.24
C TRP A 225 -17.24 6.81 10.33
N TRP A 226 -16.99 5.63 10.90
CA TRP A 226 -16.85 4.36 10.18
C TRP A 226 -18.08 3.47 10.39
N LEU A 227 -18.69 3.49 11.58
CA LEU A 227 -19.97 2.81 11.86
C LEU A 227 -21.09 3.30 10.94
N SER A 228 -21.08 4.57 10.53
CA SER A 228 -21.96 5.10 9.48
C SER A 228 -21.93 4.28 8.17
N SER A 229 -20.78 3.66 7.84
CA SER A 229 -20.65 2.71 6.72
C SER A 229 -20.82 1.25 7.15
N LEU A 230 -20.28 0.82 8.31
CA LEU A 230 -20.37 -0.59 8.72
C LEU A 230 -21.80 -1.05 9.02
N ARG A 231 -22.63 -0.18 9.61
CA ARG A 231 -24.04 -0.48 9.96
C ARG A 231 -24.84 -0.94 8.73
N PRO A 232 -25.04 -0.12 7.66
CA PRO A 232 -25.80 -0.54 6.49
C PRO A 232 -25.18 -1.76 5.78
N ILE A 233 -23.84 -1.87 5.72
CA ILE A 233 -23.19 -3.06 5.15
C ILE A 233 -23.68 -4.33 5.86
N LEU A 234 -23.57 -4.37 7.19
CA LEU A 234 -23.96 -5.55 7.96
C LEU A 234 -25.48 -5.75 8.03
N ASP A 235 -26.29 -4.70 7.89
CA ASP A 235 -27.74 -4.82 7.72
C ASP A 235 -28.08 -5.58 6.42
N HIS A 236 -27.36 -5.33 5.31
CA HIS A 236 -27.52 -6.11 4.07
C HIS A 236 -26.99 -7.56 4.19
N PHE A 237 -25.94 -7.83 5.00
CA PHE A 237 -25.54 -9.21 5.32
C PHE A 237 -26.64 -9.97 6.11
N VAL A 238 -27.28 -9.32 7.09
CA VAL A 238 -28.39 -9.91 7.86
C VAL A 238 -29.60 -10.20 6.96
N ARG A 239 -30.00 -9.26 6.10
CA ARG A 239 -31.07 -9.47 5.10
C ARG A 239 -30.76 -10.68 4.22
N ALA A 240 -29.56 -10.72 3.62
CA ALA A 240 -29.16 -11.78 2.70
C ALA A 240 -29.04 -13.16 3.36
N ALA A 241 -28.53 -13.24 4.60
CA ALA A 241 -28.50 -14.47 5.39
C ALA A 241 -29.93 -15.04 5.64
N ASN A 242 -30.90 -14.13 5.81
CA ASN A 242 -32.31 -14.46 5.95
C ASN A 242 -33.03 -14.75 4.61
N GLY A 243 -32.35 -14.61 3.47
CA GLY A 243 -32.88 -14.86 2.12
C GLY A 243 -33.46 -13.64 1.40
N ASP A 244 -33.46 -12.46 2.04
CA ASP A 244 -33.81 -11.18 1.43
C ASP A 244 -32.55 -10.57 0.78
N VAL A 245 -32.37 -10.84 -0.52
CA VAL A 245 -31.16 -10.49 -1.26
C VAL A 245 -31.38 -9.27 -2.12
N ASP A 246 -30.71 -8.18 -1.76
CA ASP A 246 -30.71 -6.91 -2.48
C ASP A 246 -29.72 -6.94 -3.66
N SER A 247 -30.17 -7.39 -4.83
CA SER A 247 -29.29 -7.68 -5.97
C SER A 247 -28.44 -6.50 -6.43
N GLU A 248 -28.97 -5.26 -6.41
CA GLU A 248 -28.20 -4.08 -6.80
C GLU A 248 -27.13 -3.74 -5.75
N TYR A 249 -27.47 -3.79 -4.47
CA TYR A 249 -26.48 -3.64 -3.41
C TYR A 249 -25.35 -4.66 -3.52
N TRP A 250 -25.68 -5.94 -3.75
CA TRP A 250 -24.67 -7.00 -3.87
C TRP A 250 -23.84 -6.92 -5.15
N GLN A 251 -24.37 -6.39 -6.25
CA GLN A 251 -23.57 -6.10 -7.45
C GLN A 251 -22.48 -5.05 -7.16
N ASN A 252 -22.82 -4.00 -6.42
CA ASN A 252 -21.94 -2.90 -6.02
C ASN A 252 -20.87 -3.27 -4.95
N ILE A 253 -20.59 -4.57 -4.73
CA ILE A 253 -19.64 -5.06 -3.71
C ILE A 253 -18.20 -4.60 -3.97
N TYR A 254 -17.65 -4.85 -5.17
CA TYR A 254 -16.24 -4.60 -5.47
C TYR A 254 -16.02 -3.24 -6.15
N LYS A 255 -16.81 -2.96 -7.19
CA LYS A 255 -16.86 -1.68 -7.90
C LYS A 255 -18.33 -1.30 -8.09
N LEU A 256 -18.59 -0.01 -8.16
CA LEU A 256 -19.85 0.52 -8.69
C LEU A 256 -19.80 0.40 -10.22
N LYS A 257 -20.94 0.14 -10.88
CA LYS A 257 -21.04 -0.06 -12.36
C LYS A 257 -20.33 1.05 -13.16
N GLN A 258 -20.37 2.26 -12.60
CA GLN A 258 -19.76 3.50 -13.09
C GLN A 258 -18.22 3.52 -13.12
N ALA A 259 -17.55 2.52 -12.54
CA ALA A 259 -16.10 2.40 -12.48
C ALA A 259 -15.60 1.01 -12.94
N TYR A 260 -16.40 0.27 -13.70
CA TYR A 260 -15.94 -0.96 -14.36
C TYR A 260 -14.90 -0.61 -15.43
N GLY A 261 -13.95 -1.51 -15.68
CA GLY A 261 -12.80 -1.27 -16.58
C GLY A 261 -11.71 -0.36 -16.03
N TRP A 262 -11.98 0.45 -15.01
CA TRP A 262 -10.95 1.24 -14.32
C TRP A 262 -10.15 0.37 -13.33
N ASP A 263 -8.99 0.83 -12.87
CA ASP A 263 -8.17 0.13 -11.87
C ASP A 263 -8.74 0.27 -10.45
N ARG A 264 -9.28 1.45 -10.11
CA ARG A 264 -9.80 1.80 -8.77
C ARG A 264 -10.97 0.96 -8.24
N ILE A 265 -10.91 0.63 -6.96
CA ILE A 265 -11.90 -0.07 -6.15
C ILE A 265 -12.78 0.99 -5.45
N ASN A 266 -14.08 1.03 -5.76
CA ASN A 266 -15.02 1.99 -5.16
C ASN A 266 -16.33 1.35 -4.64
N GLY A 267 -16.50 0.04 -4.81
CA GLY A 267 -17.63 -0.70 -4.22
C GLY A 267 -17.56 -0.76 -2.70
N TRP A 268 -18.65 -1.17 -2.06
CA TRP A 268 -18.78 -1.06 -0.60
C TRP A 268 -17.81 -1.94 0.19
N ILE A 269 -17.19 -2.98 -0.40
CA ILE A 269 -16.18 -3.80 0.29
C ILE A 269 -14.99 -2.97 0.77
N ALA A 270 -14.60 -1.92 0.03
CA ALA A 270 -13.51 -1.03 0.38
C ALA A 270 -13.80 -0.25 1.68
N ARG A 271 -15.07 -0.08 2.05
CA ARG A 271 -15.50 0.60 3.30
C ARG A 271 -15.28 -0.26 4.55
N LEU A 272 -14.96 -1.55 4.40
CA LEU A 272 -14.45 -2.38 5.51
C LEU A 272 -13.01 -2.00 5.91
N ILE A 273 -12.33 -1.13 5.15
CA ILE A 273 -10.98 -0.64 5.46
C ILE A 273 -11.08 0.83 5.91
N PRO A 274 -10.83 1.18 7.18
CA PRO A 274 -10.98 2.56 7.64
C PRO A 274 -9.78 3.46 7.35
N TYR A 275 -8.60 2.87 7.14
CA TYR A 275 -7.35 3.58 6.91
C TYR A 275 -6.60 3.04 5.69
N ILE A 276 -6.10 3.95 4.87
CA ILE A 276 -5.32 3.67 3.67
C ILE A 276 -3.90 4.25 3.79
N ARG A 277 -3.02 3.83 2.88
CA ARG A 277 -1.62 4.24 2.83
C ARG A 277 -1.50 5.72 2.50
N HIS A 278 -0.78 6.48 3.32
CA HIS A 278 -0.32 7.81 2.91
C HIS A 278 0.77 7.68 1.83
N GLY A 279 0.57 8.28 0.66
CA GLY A 279 1.46 8.13 -0.49
C GLY A 279 2.92 8.56 -0.24
N GLN A 280 3.18 9.50 0.67
CA GLN A 280 4.54 9.95 0.98
C GLN A 280 5.23 9.12 2.08
N THR A 281 4.52 8.81 3.16
CA THR A 281 5.12 8.13 4.32
C THR A 281 4.96 6.62 4.27
N GLY A 282 4.06 6.08 3.45
CA GLY A 282 3.78 4.64 3.34
C GLY A 282 3.03 4.03 4.55
N SER A 283 2.66 4.85 5.54
CA SER A 283 1.92 4.44 6.75
C SER A 283 0.40 4.37 6.51
N PHE A 284 -0.32 3.53 7.25
CA PHE A 284 -1.77 3.33 7.08
C PHE A 284 -2.57 4.24 8.03
N ASN A 285 -2.61 5.53 7.72
CA ASN A 285 -3.17 6.57 8.59
C ASN A 285 -4.03 7.63 7.87
N VAL A 286 -4.12 7.62 6.53
CA VAL A 286 -5.12 8.43 5.81
C VAL A 286 -6.50 7.79 6.01
N VAL A 287 -7.47 8.54 6.53
CA VAL A 287 -8.86 8.08 6.64
C VAL A 287 -9.41 7.77 5.24
N ASN A 288 -9.98 6.59 5.05
CA ASN A 288 -10.51 6.15 3.76
C ASN A 288 -11.56 7.17 3.23
N PRO A 289 -11.31 7.81 2.06
CA PRO A 289 -12.18 8.86 1.53
C PRO A 289 -13.59 8.35 1.17
N LEU A 290 -13.75 7.05 0.87
CA LEU A 290 -15.03 6.44 0.50
C LEU A 290 -16.06 6.42 1.64
N LEU A 291 -15.60 6.43 2.91
CA LEU A 291 -16.51 6.39 4.07
C LEU A 291 -17.40 7.63 4.16
N ASN A 292 -16.90 8.76 3.66
CA ASN A 292 -17.59 10.05 3.64
C ASN A 292 -18.19 10.35 2.25
N LYS A 293 -18.64 9.30 1.55
CA LYS A 293 -19.32 9.32 0.25
C LYS A 293 -20.55 8.39 0.31
N PRO A 294 -21.67 8.70 -0.37
CA PRO A 294 -22.86 7.84 -0.36
C PRO A 294 -22.58 6.47 -1.00
N PHE A 295 -23.42 5.47 -0.69
CA PHE A 295 -23.25 4.08 -1.14
C PHE A 295 -23.58 3.88 -2.62
N ALA A 296 -24.69 4.48 -3.07
CA ALA A 296 -24.95 4.75 -4.46
C ALA A 296 -24.42 6.14 -4.81
N ILE A 297 -24.14 6.37 -6.08
CA ILE A 297 -23.82 7.69 -6.60
C ILE A 297 -24.79 7.93 -7.75
N GLU A 298 -25.77 8.81 -7.50
CA GLU A 298 -26.81 9.17 -8.47
C GLU A 298 -26.21 9.98 -9.62
N SER A 299 -26.80 9.84 -10.81
CA SER A 299 -26.34 10.45 -12.06
C SER A 299 -27.18 11.68 -12.41
N ASP A 300 -26.68 12.87 -12.09
CA ASP A 300 -27.19 14.10 -12.69
C ASP A 300 -26.87 14.09 -14.19
N GLU A 301 -27.90 14.07 -15.05
CA GLU A 301 -27.78 13.78 -16.49
C GLU A 301 -26.82 14.74 -17.23
N GLU A 302 -26.73 16.01 -16.79
CA GLU A 302 -25.80 17.01 -17.36
C GLU A 302 -24.32 16.67 -17.13
N SER A 303 -23.98 15.87 -16.11
CA SER A 303 -22.58 15.53 -15.77
C SER A 303 -21.99 14.44 -16.67
N ALA A 304 -22.83 13.61 -17.30
CA ALA A 304 -22.38 12.44 -18.05
C ALA A 304 -21.70 12.78 -19.39
N ALA A 305 -21.84 14.01 -19.88
CA ALA A 305 -21.27 14.47 -21.16
C ALA A 305 -19.89 15.16 -21.01
N ALA A 306 -19.34 15.26 -19.80
CA ALA A 306 -18.10 16.00 -19.54
C ALA A 306 -16.85 15.11 -19.59
N PRO A 307 -15.80 15.43 -20.39
CA PRO A 307 -14.54 14.67 -20.42
C PRO A 307 -13.81 14.55 -19.08
N SER A 308 -14.14 15.42 -18.12
CA SER A 308 -13.57 15.45 -16.76
C SER A 308 -14.16 14.40 -15.81
N PHE A 309 -15.11 13.56 -16.24
CA PHE A 309 -15.74 12.55 -15.37
C PHE A 309 -14.73 11.66 -14.63
N PHE A 310 -13.61 11.32 -15.28
CA PHE A 310 -12.52 10.51 -14.73
C PHE A 310 -11.75 11.15 -13.55
N GLU A 311 -11.94 12.43 -13.21
CA GLU A 311 -11.31 13.05 -12.03
C GLU A 311 -12.15 12.93 -10.75
N TYR A 312 -13.48 12.73 -10.84
CA TYR A 312 -14.40 13.01 -9.73
C TYR A 312 -14.99 11.77 -9.03
N VAL A 313 -14.88 10.57 -9.62
CA VAL A 313 -15.30 9.32 -8.98
C VAL A 313 -14.22 8.83 -8.00
N PRO A 314 -14.46 8.84 -6.68
CA PRO A 314 -13.47 8.38 -5.71
C PRO A 314 -13.33 6.85 -5.73
N GLY A 315 -12.11 6.35 -5.57
CA GLY A 315 -11.80 4.93 -5.44
C GLY A 315 -10.34 4.69 -5.09
N LEU A 316 -10.05 3.52 -4.52
CA LEU A 316 -8.74 3.13 -3.99
C LEU A 316 -8.01 2.18 -4.94
N ILE A 317 -6.68 2.14 -4.93
CA ILE A 317 -5.89 1.11 -5.63
C ILE A 317 -5.33 0.08 -4.63
N SER A 318 -5.15 -1.18 -5.04
CA SER A 318 -4.85 -2.28 -4.09
C SER A 318 -3.62 -2.08 -3.21
N ASN A 319 -2.63 -1.27 -3.66
CA ASN A 319 -1.41 -0.98 -2.90
C ASN A 319 -1.61 0.08 -1.79
N GLU A 320 -2.72 0.83 -1.81
CA GLU A 320 -3.14 1.75 -0.74
C GLU A 320 -3.75 1.00 0.46
N LEU A 321 -4.10 -0.29 0.29
CA LEU A 321 -4.73 -1.09 1.33
C LEU A 321 -3.69 -1.72 2.28
N PRO A 322 -3.99 -1.86 3.58
CA PRO A 322 -3.15 -2.64 4.50
C PRO A 322 -3.14 -4.11 4.08
N SER A 323 -2.10 -4.87 4.46
CA SER A 323 -1.90 -6.26 3.98
C SER A 323 -2.95 -7.28 4.44
N GLY A 324 -3.87 -6.91 5.33
CA GLY A 324 -4.80 -7.85 5.97
C GLY A 324 -4.13 -8.76 7.03
N LEU A 325 -2.91 -8.40 7.47
CA LEU A 325 -2.16 -9.07 8.53
C LEU A 325 -1.97 -8.15 9.74
N SER A 326 -2.31 -8.64 10.94
CA SER A 326 -1.90 -8.06 12.21
C SER A 326 -0.61 -8.73 12.68
N ILE A 327 0.33 -7.93 13.20
CA ILE A 327 1.62 -8.42 13.73
C ILE A 327 1.77 -7.96 15.19
N VAL A 328 2.10 -8.89 16.09
CA VAL A 328 2.30 -8.62 17.52
C VAL A 328 3.69 -9.14 17.93
N PRO A 329 4.61 -8.27 18.39
CA PRO A 329 5.90 -8.71 18.93
C PRO A 329 5.72 -9.39 20.28
N PHE A 330 6.53 -10.41 20.57
CA PHE A 330 6.59 -11.05 21.88
C PHE A 330 7.97 -11.65 22.15
N ARG A 331 8.36 -11.67 23.43
CA ARG A 331 9.59 -12.32 23.88
C ARG A 331 9.31 -13.76 24.29
N PHE A 332 10.11 -14.70 23.78
CA PHE A 332 10.06 -16.12 24.12
C PHE A 332 11.24 -16.49 25.02
N GLU A 333 10.96 -16.89 26.25
CA GLU A 333 11.97 -17.25 27.26
C GLU A 333 11.95 -18.75 27.53
N ALA A 334 13.12 -19.39 27.44
CA ALA A 334 13.32 -20.82 27.66
C ALA A 334 14.65 -21.07 28.40
N GLY A 335 14.57 -21.12 29.74
CA GLY A 335 15.76 -21.21 30.59
C GLY A 335 16.63 -19.97 30.44
N THR A 336 17.90 -20.15 30.07
CA THR A 336 18.83 -19.03 29.80
C THR A 336 18.71 -18.44 28.39
N GLN A 337 17.83 -18.97 27.53
CA GLN A 337 17.63 -18.45 26.17
C GLN A 337 16.39 -17.56 26.10
N SER A 338 16.60 -16.26 25.84
CA SER A 338 15.55 -15.35 25.41
C SER A 338 15.62 -15.14 23.88
N ARG A 339 14.47 -14.94 23.24
CA ARG A 339 14.36 -14.70 21.78
C ARG A 339 13.19 -13.77 21.49
N GLU A 340 13.44 -12.68 20.76
CA GLU A 340 12.37 -11.84 20.22
C GLU A 340 11.72 -12.47 18.99
N MET A 341 10.39 -12.45 18.99
CA MET A 341 9.53 -13.19 18.09
C MET A 341 8.33 -12.31 17.69
N GLN A 342 7.62 -12.69 16.64
CA GLN A 342 6.39 -12.03 16.20
C GLN A 342 5.32 -13.07 15.90
N LEU A 343 4.14 -12.89 16.49
CA LEU A 343 2.90 -13.54 16.07
C LEU A 343 2.29 -12.73 14.93
N ILE A 344 1.73 -13.43 13.95
CA ILE A 344 1.07 -12.86 12.77
C ILE A 344 -0.31 -13.51 12.68
N GLY A 345 -1.36 -12.74 12.45
CA GLY A 345 -2.73 -13.26 12.31
C GLY A 345 -3.59 -12.40 11.39
N GLY A 346 -4.50 -13.03 10.65
CA GLY A 346 -5.36 -12.34 9.68
C GLY A 346 -5.60 -13.17 8.43
N PHE A 347 -5.66 -12.51 7.28
CA PHE A 347 -5.83 -13.18 5.99
C PHE A 347 -4.48 -13.64 5.44
N VAL A 348 -4.22 -14.94 5.51
CA VAL A 348 -2.97 -15.59 5.08
C VAL A 348 -2.95 -15.97 3.59
N GLY A 349 -3.97 -15.54 2.84
CA GLY A 349 -4.11 -15.79 1.41
C GLY A 349 -5.56 -16.06 1.02
N ILE A 350 -5.74 -16.82 -0.06
CA ILE A 350 -7.03 -17.23 -0.63
C ILE A 350 -7.00 -18.73 -0.82
N GLU A 351 -8.12 -19.43 -0.65
CA GLU A 351 -8.29 -20.84 -0.97
C GLU A 351 -9.45 -21.06 -1.96
N GLN A 352 -9.45 -22.22 -2.63
CA GLN A 352 -10.50 -22.65 -3.56
C GLN A 352 -11.27 -23.81 -2.91
N VAL A 353 -12.60 -23.74 -2.89
CA VAL A 353 -13.45 -24.65 -2.11
C VAL A 353 -14.55 -25.29 -2.96
N GLY A 354 -14.67 -26.62 -2.84
CA GLY A 354 -15.64 -27.43 -3.57
C GLY A 354 -15.36 -27.54 -5.07
N ASP A 355 -16.18 -28.32 -5.76
CA ASP A 355 -15.98 -28.66 -7.17
C ASP A 355 -16.01 -27.42 -8.09
N ASN A 356 -16.76 -26.39 -7.71
CA ASN A 356 -16.87 -25.11 -8.41
C ASN A 356 -15.65 -24.17 -8.23
N GLN A 357 -14.60 -24.59 -7.51
CA GLN A 357 -13.42 -23.77 -7.19
C GLN A 357 -13.77 -22.42 -6.54
N THR A 358 -14.72 -22.44 -5.60
CA THR A 358 -15.24 -21.25 -4.92
C THR A 358 -14.12 -20.49 -4.22
N ILE A 359 -13.92 -19.23 -4.59
CA ILE A 359 -12.92 -18.34 -4.01
C ILE A 359 -13.31 -18.02 -2.57
N ARG A 360 -12.42 -18.29 -1.62
CA ARG A 360 -12.64 -18.07 -0.19
C ARG A 360 -11.42 -17.36 0.44
N PRO A 361 -11.61 -16.24 1.17
CA PRO A 361 -10.54 -15.62 1.95
C PRO A 361 -10.02 -16.59 3.01
N LYS A 362 -8.71 -16.83 3.06
CA LYS A 362 -8.12 -17.80 4.00
C LYS A 362 -7.64 -17.08 5.26
N LEU A 363 -8.33 -17.31 6.37
CA LEU A 363 -7.89 -16.88 7.70
C LEU A 363 -6.80 -17.82 8.25
N GLY A 364 -5.87 -17.28 9.03
CA GLY A 364 -4.81 -18.07 9.64
C GLY A 364 -3.89 -17.30 10.57
N TRP A 365 -2.89 -18.01 11.11
CA TRP A 365 -1.81 -17.47 11.93
C TRP A 365 -0.45 -17.92 11.42
N ALA A 366 0.58 -17.14 11.71
CA ALA A 366 1.98 -17.51 11.54
C ALA A 366 2.84 -17.01 12.70
N VAL A 367 4.05 -17.54 12.83
CA VAL A 367 5.04 -17.11 13.82
C VAL A 367 6.42 -17.01 13.17
N ARG A 368 7.18 -15.96 13.51
CA ARG A 368 8.55 -15.75 13.06
C ARG A 368 9.47 -15.19 14.14
N LYS A 369 10.78 -15.20 13.90
CA LYS A 369 11.74 -14.40 14.69
C LYS A 369 11.60 -12.93 14.31
N ALA A 370 11.74 -12.03 15.27
CA ALA A 370 11.70 -10.59 14.99
C ALA A 370 12.90 -10.14 14.13
N GLY A 371 12.81 -8.92 13.57
CA GLY A 371 13.84 -8.33 12.71
C GLY A 371 15.13 -8.01 13.48
N LEU A 372 16.24 -7.80 12.78
CA LEU A 372 17.50 -7.39 13.42
C LEU A 372 17.32 -6.09 14.21
N LEU A 373 16.65 -5.09 13.63
CA LEU A 373 16.35 -3.83 14.30
C LEU A 373 15.37 -3.99 15.48
N ASP A 374 14.41 -4.91 15.41
CA ASP A 374 13.51 -5.20 16.54
C ASP A 374 14.30 -5.79 17.72
N ASN A 375 15.18 -6.76 17.45
CA ASN A 375 16.05 -7.39 18.44
C ASN A 375 16.98 -6.36 19.10
N LEU A 376 17.54 -5.44 18.30
CA LEU A 376 18.41 -4.37 18.77
C LEU A 376 17.66 -3.36 19.65
N LEU A 377 16.48 -2.90 19.22
CA LEU A 377 15.66 -1.99 20.03
C LEU A 377 15.13 -2.65 21.31
N ALA A 378 14.90 -3.96 21.31
CA ALA A 378 14.51 -4.73 22.50
C ALA A 378 15.69 -5.08 23.43
N SER A 379 16.95 -5.04 22.96
CA SER A 379 18.14 -5.25 23.80
C SER A 379 18.63 -3.98 24.52
N LEU A 380 18.04 -2.82 24.20
CA LEU A 380 18.27 -1.54 24.85
C LEU A 380 17.75 -1.57 26.31
N GLY A 381 18.67 -1.78 27.25
CA GLY A 381 18.39 -1.76 28.69
C GLY A 381 18.36 -0.36 29.31
N GLU A 382 18.22 -0.29 30.63
CA GLU A 382 18.07 0.93 31.44
C GLU A 382 19.19 2.00 31.25
N ASN A 383 20.33 1.61 30.65
CA ASN A 383 21.45 2.49 30.33
C ASN A 383 21.23 3.36 29.07
N CYS A 384 20.00 3.49 28.57
CA CYS A 384 19.68 4.40 27.48
C CYS A 384 18.23 4.88 27.53
N VAL A 385 17.99 6.05 26.95
CA VAL A 385 16.67 6.64 26.75
C VAL A 385 16.37 6.60 25.26
N VAL A 386 15.47 5.69 24.88
CA VAL A 386 14.87 5.67 23.54
C VAL A 386 13.84 6.80 23.48
N LYS A 387 14.01 7.76 22.56
CA LYS A 387 12.96 8.75 22.28
C LYS A 387 11.79 7.99 21.61
N PRO A 388 10.53 8.17 22.05
CA PRO A 388 9.38 7.60 21.31
C PRO A 388 9.38 8.16 19.87
N PRO A 389 8.78 7.46 18.89
CA PRO A 389 8.65 8.00 17.54
C PRO A 389 7.80 9.30 17.59
N LEU A 390 8.14 10.27 16.75
CA LEU A 390 7.43 11.55 16.63
C LEU A 390 5.93 11.33 16.40
N ALA A 391 5.09 12.24 16.92
CA ALA A 391 3.68 12.22 16.59
C ALA A 391 3.48 12.39 15.08
N HIS A 392 2.41 11.83 14.51
CA HIS A 392 2.24 11.74 13.05
C HIS A 392 2.45 13.08 12.31
N THR A 393 1.89 14.18 12.82
CA THR A 393 2.04 15.53 12.26
C THR A 393 3.44 16.10 12.39
N GLU A 394 4.18 15.72 13.44
CA GLU A 394 5.58 16.13 13.67
C GLU A 394 6.52 15.34 12.75
N PHE A 395 6.28 14.03 12.58
CA PHE A 395 6.98 13.18 11.63
C PHE A 395 6.78 13.65 10.18
N GLU A 396 5.55 14.01 9.81
CA GLU A 396 5.26 14.59 8.50
C GLU A 396 5.94 15.94 8.31
N LYS A 397 5.88 16.83 9.30
CA LYS A 397 6.58 18.11 9.24
C LYS A 397 8.09 17.89 9.07
N ALA A 398 8.72 17.04 9.88
CA ALA A 398 10.15 16.73 9.77
C ALA A 398 10.51 16.14 8.39
N LEU A 399 9.70 15.22 7.84
CA LEU A 399 9.92 14.66 6.51
C LEU A 399 9.75 15.71 5.41
N GLN A 400 8.77 16.60 5.53
CA GLN A 400 8.48 17.63 4.54
C GLN A 400 9.52 18.77 4.61
N ASP A 401 9.97 19.15 5.80
CA ASP A 401 11.05 20.12 6.02
C ASP A 401 12.37 19.56 5.45
N LEU A 402 12.69 18.28 5.69
CA LEU A 402 13.83 17.60 5.05
C LEU A 402 13.72 17.61 3.51
N ARG A 403 12.56 17.27 2.94
CA ARG A 403 12.37 17.24 1.48
C ARG A 403 12.37 18.64 0.83
N ASN A 404 11.85 19.65 1.53
CA ASN A 404 11.80 21.05 1.09
C ASN A 404 13.15 21.76 1.25
N ASN A 405 14.04 21.25 2.10
CA ASN A 405 15.38 21.80 2.22
C ASN A 405 16.11 21.66 0.88
N ASN A 406 16.40 22.80 0.23
CA ASN A 406 17.06 22.86 -1.07
C ASN A 406 18.39 22.09 -1.09
N SER A 407 19.08 21.99 0.05
CA SER A 407 20.31 21.20 0.20
C SER A 407 20.07 19.69 0.05
N PHE A 408 18.92 19.17 0.46
CA PHE A 408 18.59 17.75 0.43
C PHE A 408 18.08 17.27 -0.95
N GLY A 409 17.56 18.19 -1.77
CA GLY A 409 17.17 17.92 -3.16
C GLY A 409 16.03 16.91 -3.29
N GLY A 410 15.08 16.89 -2.35
CA GLY A 410 13.85 16.08 -2.42
C GLY A 410 14.01 14.56 -2.24
N MET A 411 15.22 14.07 -1.96
CA MET A 411 15.53 12.65 -1.79
C MET A 411 14.75 12.00 -0.62
N PRO A 412 14.43 10.70 -0.67
CA PRO A 412 13.85 9.97 0.46
C PRO A 412 14.92 9.53 1.48
N LEU A 413 14.49 9.28 2.72
CA LEU A 413 15.33 8.60 3.72
C LEU A 413 15.69 7.17 3.28
N PRO A 414 16.92 6.69 3.53
CA PRO A 414 17.27 5.28 3.38
C PRO A 414 16.30 4.36 4.15
N GLY A 415 15.97 3.20 3.59
CA GLY A 415 14.90 2.32 4.11
C GLY A 415 15.12 1.91 5.57
N GLU A 416 16.36 1.61 5.95
CA GLU A 416 16.77 1.32 7.31
C GLU A 416 16.51 2.50 8.27
N LEU A 417 16.90 3.73 7.90
CA LEU A 417 16.64 4.94 8.71
C LEU A 417 15.15 5.26 8.78
N SER A 418 14.40 5.12 7.68
CA SER A 418 12.94 5.27 7.71
C SER A 418 12.30 4.23 8.65
N THR A 419 12.84 3.01 8.72
CA THR A 419 12.34 1.97 9.63
C THR A 419 12.72 2.24 11.08
N PHE A 420 13.89 2.84 11.33
CA PHE A 420 14.33 3.32 12.64
C PHE A 420 13.43 4.45 13.16
N TYR A 421 13.26 5.53 12.40
CA TYR A 421 12.49 6.71 12.83
C TYR A 421 10.98 6.47 12.98
N ARG A 422 10.43 5.42 12.36
CA ARG A 422 9.06 4.92 12.63
C ARG A 422 8.91 4.24 13.99
N LYS A 423 10.00 3.78 14.60
CA LYS A 423 10.01 3.00 15.85
C LYS A 423 10.53 3.79 17.05
N CYS A 424 11.43 4.74 16.82
CA CYS A 424 11.99 5.63 17.84
C CYS A 424 12.55 6.90 17.19
N ASP A 425 12.39 8.08 17.81
CA ASP A 425 12.97 9.33 17.33
C ASP A 425 14.45 9.51 17.76
N GLY A 426 15.23 8.43 17.70
CA GLY A 426 16.59 8.39 18.23
C GLY A 426 16.72 7.77 19.63
N ILE A 427 17.97 7.65 20.06
CA ILE A 427 18.41 6.96 21.27
C ILE A 427 19.54 7.81 21.89
N LYS A 428 19.43 8.08 23.19
CA LYS A 428 20.47 8.72 23.99
C LYS A 428 21.00 7.73 25.02
N PHE A 429 22.26 7.33 24.91
CA PHE A 429 22.90 6.44 25.87
C PHE A 429 23.29 7.19 27.17
N SER A 430 23.42 6.48 28.29
CA SER A 430 23.76 7.06 29.59
C SER A 430 25.25 7.34 29.79
N ALA A 431 26.12 6.70 29.02
CA ALA A 431 27.57 6.86 29.12
C ALA A 431 28.03 8.20 28.51
N LEU A 432 28.85 8.96 29.25
CA LEU A 432 29.40 10.25 28.80
C LEU A 432 30.34 10.14 27.59
N SER A 433 30.83 8.94 27.28
CA SER A 433 31.65 8.64 26.09
C SER A 433 30.86 8.09 24.90
N ALA A 434 29.52 8.02 25.01
CA ALA A 434 28.65 7.57 23.93
C ALA A 434 28.21 8.74 23.05
N GLY A 435 28.18 8.51 21.74
CA GLY A 435 27.48 9.42 20.83
C GLY A 435 25.95 9.38 21.00
N THR A 436 25.23 10.23 20.27
CA THR A 436 23.76 10.33 20.33
C THR A 436 23.15 10.24 18.93
N PHE A 437 22.08 9.47 18.77
CA PHE A 437 21.27 9.49 17.55
C PHE A 437 20.41 10.77 17.53
N ARG A 438 20.47 11.50 16.43
CA ARG A 438 19.63 12.69 16.21
C ARG A 438 18.15 12.33 16.11
N SER A 439 17.27 13.26 16.52
CA SER A 439 15.87 13.28 16.11
C SER A 439 15.76 13.33 14.58
N MET A 440 14.65 12.86 14.03
CA MET A 440 14.32 13.04 12.63
C MET A 440 14.22 14.53 12.24
N SER A 441 13.84 15.43 13.16
CA SER A 441 13.85 16.89 12.92
C SER A 441 15.21 17.57 13.14
N GLU A 442 16.21 16.83 13.63
CA GLU A 442 17.60 17.29 13.85
C GLU A 442 18.56 16.79 12.73
N LEU A 443 18.05 15.99 11.78
CA LEU A 443 18.79 15.44 10.64
C LEU A 443 19.28 16.53 9.67
N GLU A 444 20.53 16.42 9.22
CA GLU A 444 21.25 17.48 8.51
C GLU A 444 22.01 16.94 7.28
N ARG A 445 22.09 17.73 6.18
CA ARG A 445 23.01 17.45 5.07
C ARG A 445 24.35 18.13 5.30
N VAL A 446 25.42 17.40 5.06
CA VAL A 446 26.80 17.91 4.92
C VAL A 446 27.35 17.62 3.51
N CYS A 447 28.34 18.40 3.06
CA CYS A 447 29.22 18.04 1.94
C CYS A 447 30.48 17.32 2.50
N SER A 448 31.20 16.52 1.69
CA SER A 448 32.41 15.85 2.19
C SER A 448 33.56 16.83 2.44
N PRO A 449 34.32 16.69 3.55
CA PRO A 449 35.55 17.45 3.71
C PRO A 449 36.57 17.21 2.59
N GLY A 450 37.36 18.24 2.28
CA GLY A 450 38.29 18.26 1.16
C GLY A 450 37.70 18.79 -0.15
N GLU A 451 36.37 18.82 -0.28
CA GLU A 451 35.67 19.55 -1.35
C GLU A 451 35.23 20.93 -0.84
N THR A 452 35.21 21.94 -1.71
CA THR A 452 35.30 23.35 -1.29
C THR A 452 33.97 23.92 -0.78
N ASP A 453 33.68 23.75 0.50
CA ASP A 453 32.69 24.60 1.17
C ASP A 453 33.27 26.01 1.41
N TYR A 454 32.91 26.94 0.52
CA TYR A 454 33.26 28.35 0.64
C TYR A 454 32.65 28.98 1.91
N TYR A 455 31.48 28.49 2.35
CA TYR A 455 30.71 29.05 3.45
C TYR A 455 31.36 28.76 4.81
N ALA A 456 31.86 27.54 5.06
CA ALA A 456 32.61 27.25 6.29
C ALA A 456 33.80 28.20 6.52
N LYS A 457 34.51 28.58 5.45
CA LYS A 457 35.64 29.52 5.52
C LYS A 457 35.16 30.98 5.65
N GLU A 458 34.16 31.38 4.87
CA GLU A 458 33.57 32.73 4.93
C GLU A 458 32.93 33.01 6.30
N MET A 459 32.28 32.00 6.92
CA MET A 459 31.69 32.08 8.26
C MET A 459 32.72 32.18 9.38
N GLU A 460 33.89 31.53 9.27
CA GLU A 460 34.97 31.70 10.25
C GLU A 460 35.63 33.07 10.13
N GLU A 461 35.86 33.55 8.90
CA GLU A 461 36.30 34.93 8.68
C GLU A 461 35.28 35.97 9.15
N LEU A 462 33.97 35.70 9.01
CA LEU A 462 32.89 36.54 9.55
C LEU A 462 32.87 36.51 11.07
N ARG A 463 33.03 35.35 11.72
CA ARG A 463 33.12 35.22 13.19
C ARG A 463 34.27 36.05 13.76
N GLN A 464 35.44 36.00 13.11
CA GLN A 464 36.59 36.82 13.49
C GLN A 464 36.28 38.32 13.33
N LYS A 465 35.71 38.74 12.18
CA LYS A 465 35.29 40.14 11.94
C LYS A 465 34.18 40.62 12.88
N CYS A 466 33.32 39.73 13.39
CA CYS A 466 32.30 40.07 14.40
C CYS A 466 32.94 40.25 15.78
N ALA A 467 33.85 39.36 16.17
CA ALA A 467 34.60 39.44 17.42
C ALA A 467 35.47 40.72 17.49
N GLU A 468 36.11 41.12 16.39
CA GLU A 468 36.85 42.39 16.29
C GLU A 468 35.95 43.64 16.43
N LYS A 469 34.67 43.54 16.10
CA LYS A 469 33.69 44.65 16.16
C LYS A 469 32.80 44.64 17.40
N GLY A 470 32.84 43.58 18.21
CA GLY A 470 31.98 43.42 19.40
C GLY A 470 30.49 43.20 19.09
N LEU A 471 30.15 42.69 17.91
CA LEU A 471 28.77 42.38 17.51
C LEU A 471 28.50 40.88 17.65
N SER A 472 27.24 40.49 17.88
CA SER A 472 26.86 39.08 17.77
C SER A 472 26.81 38.63 16.31
N LEU A 473 26.97 37.32 16.09
CA LEU A 473 26.92 36.73 14.75
C LEU A 473 25.52 36.87 14.11
N GLU A 474 24.47 36.81 14.93
CA GLU A 474 23.07 36.94 14.51
C GLU A 474 22.77 38.36 14.02
N GLU A 475 23.17 39.40 14.77
CA GLU A 475 23.02 40.81 14.36
C GLU A 475 23.74 41.13 13.03
N HIS A 476 24.86 40.47 12.73
CA HIS A 476 25.61 40.70 11.49
C HIS A 476 25.00 39.98 10.28
N LEU A 477 24.49 38.76 10.46
CA LEU A 477 23.81 37.99 9.41
C LEU A 477 22.49 38.65 8.97
N GLU A 478 21.74 39.18 9.93
CA GLU A 478 20.49 39.92 9.70
C GLU A 478 20.75 41.22 8.91
N ALA A 479 21.83 41.93 9.24
CA ALA A 479 22.19 43.21 8.62
C ALA A 479 22.61 43.10 7.14
N GLU A 480 23.29 42.03 6.74
CA GLU A 480 23.73 41.82 5.34
C GLU A 480 22.77 40.96 4.48
N ARG A 481 21.65 40.48 5.05
CA ARG A 481 20.67 39.58 4.39
C ARG A 481 21.31 38.30 3.81
N LEU A 482 22.39 37.81 4.42
CA LEU A 482 23.15 36.68 3.89
C LEU A 482 22.38 35.34 3.97
N ALA A 483 21.38 35.25 4.85
CA ALA A 483 20.53 34.06 5.02
C ALA A 483 19.76 33.64 3.75
N GLU A 484 19.58 34.52 2.75
CA GLU A 484 18.84 34.23 1.51
C GLU A 484 19.74 33.78 0.33
N ARG A 485 21.07 33.66 0.50
CA ARG A 485 21.96 33.24 -0.60
C ARG A 485 21.82 31.75 -0.91
N ARG A 486 21.56 31.43 -2.19
CA ARG A 486 21.50 30.06 -2.71
C ARG A 486 22.83 29.32 -2.48
N LEU A 487 22.76 28.10 -1.95
CA LEU A 487 23.91 27.22 -1.81
C LEU A 487 24.42 26.75 -3.18
N ASN A 488 25.71 26.96 -3.43
CA ASN A 488 26.45 26.40 -4.57
C ASN A 488 27.56 25.44 -4.08
N CYS A 489 27.21 24.43 -3.25
CA CYS A 489 28.16 23.34 -2.98
C CYS A 489 28.35 22.53 -4.27
N THR A 490 29.59 22.35 -4.73
CA THR A 490 29.90 21.59 -5.95
C THR A 490 29.94 20.08 -5.72
N ASP A 491 29.92 19.62 -4.46
CA ASP A 491 29.70 18.22 -4.12
C ASP A 491 28.28 17.83 -4.52
N THR A 492 28.17 16.97 -5.53
CA THR A 492 26.90 16.41 -6.00
C THR A 492 26.32 15.40 -5.00
N ARG A 493 27.16 14.80 -4.15
CA ARG A 493 26.75 13.79 -3.17
C ARG A 493 26.03 14.44 -2.00
N LYS A 494 25.09 13.70 -1.43
CA LYS A 494 24.27 14.14 -0.30
C LYS A 494 24.53 13.22 0.87
N TRP A 495 25.33 13.69 1.83
CA TRP A 495 25.62 12.97 3.07
C TRP A 495 24.64 13.40 4.15
N LEU A 496 23.86 12.45 4.68
CA LEU A 496 22.88 12.70 5.74
C LEU A 496 23.44 12.32 7.11
N VAL A 497 23.62 13.29 8.00
CA VAL A 497 24.07 13.09 9.38
C VAL A 497 22.92 12.56 10.23
N PHE A 498 23.16 11.45 10.95
CA PHE A 498 22.15 10.81 11.81
C PHE A 498 22.64 10.50 13.25
N PHE A 499 23.94 10.66 13.51
CA PHE A 499 24.54 10.33 14.80
C PHE A 499 25.78 11.19 15.07
N ASP A 500 25.82 11.83 16.24
CA ASP A 500 26.92 12.71 16.66
C ASP A 500 27.82 12.01 17.69
N LEU A 501 29.14 12.21 17.60
CA LEU A 501 30.13 11.63 18.52
C LEU A 501 30.63 12.67 19.54
N PRO A 502 31.07 12.26 20.75
CA PRO A 502 31.45 13.21 21.82
C PRO A 502 32.69 14.07 21.53
N ASP A 503 33.44 13.77 20.46
CA ASP A 503 34.60 14.53 20.02
C ASP A 503 34.26 15.65 19.01
N GLY A 504 32.99 15.79 18.64
CA GLY A 504 32.52 16.76 17.63
C GLY A 504 32.60 16.24 16.19
N SER A 505 33.05 14.99 15.97
CA SER A 505 32.85 14.30 14.70
C SER A 505 31.45 13.70 14.62
N TYR A 506 30.99 13.31 13.43
CA TYR A 506 29.65 12.76 13.23
C TYR A 506 29.62 11.67 12.16
N LEU A 507 28.56 10.86 12.18
CA LEU A 507 28.32 9.80 11.20
C LEU A 507 27.27 10.23 10.19
N ALA A 508 27.61 10.08 8.91
CA ALA A 508 26.74 10.37 7.80
C ALA A 508 26.66 9.20 6.80
N VAL A 509 25.50 9.07 6.15
CA VAL A 509 25.25 8.05 5.12
C VAL A 509 25.19 8.69 3.73
N ASP A 510 25.78 8.02 2.74
CA ASP A 510 25.70 8.42 1.32
C ASP A 510 24.27 8.17 0.80
N LEU A 511 23.61 9.18 0.24
CA LEU A 511 22.31 9.01 -0.42
C LEU A 511 22.44 8.71 -1.93
N GLU A 512 23.63 8.84 -2.52
CA GLU A 512 23.88 8.61 -3.96
C GLU A 512 25.08 7.67 -4.19
N PRO A 513 25.02 6.40 -3.72
CA PRO A 513 26.06 5.42 -3.97
C PRO A 513 26.19 5.13 -5.47
N ARG A 514 27.38 5.37 -6.03
CA ARG A 514 27.72 5.12 -7.44
C ARG A 514 27.60 3.62 -7.79
N CYS A 515 27.49 3.29 -9.08
CA CYS A 515 28.04 2.03 -9.58
C CYS A 515 29.56 2.20 -9.79
N GLU A 516 30.33 1.11 -9.71
CA GLU A 516 31.76 1.15 -10.03
C GLU A 516 31.95 1.32 -11.56
N PRO A 517 32.99 2.04 -12.01
CA PRO A 517 33.38 2.01 -13.42
C PRO A 517 33.94 0.63 -13.76
N GLU A 518 33.55 0.08 -14.91
CA GLU A 518 34.02 -1.21 -15.37
C GLU A 518 35.53 -1.14 -15.74
N ASP A 519 36.31 -2.14 -15.32
CA ASP A 519 37.52 -2.51 -16.06
C ASP A 519 37.07 -2.99 -17.44
N THR A 520 37.58 -2.36 -18.51
CA THR A 520 37.07 -2.55 -19.87
C THR A 520 37.57 -3.86 -20.49
N ASP A 521 36.91 -4.97 -20.18
CA ASP A 521 37.02 -6.22 -20.95
C ASP A 521 36.44 -6.04 -22.37
N SER A 522 37.01 -6.75 -23.35
CA SER A 522 36.95 -6.34 -24.76
C SER A 522 35.66 -6.68 -25.52
N ASP A 523 34.70 -7.37 -24.92
CA ASP A 523 33.49 -7.88 -25.58
C ASP A 523 32.22 -7.19 -25.05
N GLY A 524 31.78 -6.14 -25.77
CA GLY A 524 30.78 -5.18 -25.31
C GLY A 524 29.34 -5.70 -25.18
N PHE A 525 29.04 -6.36 -24.06
CA PHE A 525 27.68 -6.68 -23.60
C PHE A 525 27.41 -6.09 -22.21
N TYR A 526 26.56 -5.05 -22.15
CA TYR A 526 26.13 -4.46 -20.88
C TYR A 526 25.39 -5.46 -19.99
N SER A 527 25.91 -5.71 -18.79
CA SER A 527 25.20 -6.41 -17.73
C SER A 527 24.50 -5.42 -16.79
N SER A 528 23.36 -5.78 -16.21
CA SER A 528 22.63 -4.91 -15.29
C SER A 528 23.34 -4.86 -13.92
N SER A 529 24.21 -3.87 -13.71
CA SER A 529 24.90 -3.68 -12.44
C SER A 529 23.93 -3.42 -11.29
N SER A 530 24.22 -4.01 -10.13
CA SER A 530 23.47 -3.73 -8.90
C SER A 530 24.02 -2.45 -8.25
N PRO A 531 23.16 -1.53 -7.75
CA PRO A 531 23.64 -0.33 -7.08
C PRO A 531 24.44 -0.69 -5.82
N LEU A 532 25.54 0.02 -5.57
CA LEU A 532 26.31 -0.17 -4.35
C LEU A 532 25.45 0.15 -3.12
N LYS A 533 25.72 -0.54 -2.00
CA LYS A 533 25.07 -0.22 -0.73
C LYS A 533 25.56 1.14 -0.21
N PRO A 534 24.67 1.98 0.34
CA PRO A 534 25.06 3.27 0.89
C PRO A 534 25.99 3.07 2.10
N THR A 535 27.23 3.56 1.99
CA THR A 535 28.24 3.45 3.06
C THR A 535 28.02 4.51 4.14
N VAL A 536 28.38 4.18 5.39
CA VAL A 536 28.40 5.15 6.49
C VAL A 536 29.84 5.59 6.75
N ARG A 537 30.06 6.91 6.73
CA ARG A 537 31.34 7.55 7.02
C ARG A 537 31.30 8.27 8.36
N ARG A 538 32.44 8.29 9.05
CA ARG A 538 32.74 9.31 10.05
C ARG A 538 33.35 10.49 9.34
N ILE A 539 32.88 11.68 9.70
CA ILE A 539 33.30 12.97 9.15
C ILE A 539 33.79 13.79 10.35
N ASP A 540 35.03 14.25 10.26
CA ASP A 540 35.63 15.21 11.19
C ASP A 540 35.60 16.60 10.52
N PRO A 541 34.76 17.54 11.03
CA PRO A 541 34.67 18.88 10.46
C PRO A 541 35.88 19.77 10.77
N VAL A 542 36.65 19.46 11.82
CA VAL A 542 37.80 20.27 12.29
C VAL A 542 39.08 19.85 11.58
N ALA A 543 39.37 18.54 11.54
CA ALA A 543 40.50 18.01 10.79
C ALA A 543 40.26 17.94 9.27
N GLN A 544 39.02 18.19 8.83
CA GLN A 544 38.55 18.05 7.45
C GLN A 544 38.87 16.68 6.84
N THR A 545 38.47 15.60 7.52
CA THR A 545 38.64 14.22 7.00
C THR A 545 37.34 13.44 6.97
N SER A 546 37.21 12.49 6.04
CA SER A 546 36.17 11.46 6.09
C SER A 546 36.72 10.07 5.82
N HIS A 547 36.24 9.07 6.56
CA HIS A 547 36.60 7.67 6.38
C HIS A 547 35.38 6.76 6.53
N VAL A 548 35.33 5.67 5.75
CA VAL A 548 34.26 4.67 5.83
C VAL A 548 34.42 3.88 7.12
N VAL A 549 33.36 3.85 7.93
CA VAL A 549 33.32 3.10 9.20
C VAL A 549 32.47 1.84 9.05
N PHE A 550 31.35 1.93 8.31
CA PHE A 550 30.48 0.78 8.03
C PHE A 550 30.13 0.69 6.55
N LYS A 551 30.00 -0.53 6.05
CA LYS A 551 29.67 -0.87 4.65
C LYS A 551 28.16 -0.84 4.37
N GLY A 552 27.33 -0.56 5.37
CA GLY A 552 25.89 -0.34 5.20
C GLY A 552 25.19 0.13 6.46
N MET A 553 23.99 0.71 6.31
CA MET A 553 23.23 1.30 7.42
C MET A 553 22.87 0.29 8.52
N MET A 554 22.43 -0.93 8.19
CA MET A 554 22.15 -1.95 9.22
C MET A 554 23.39 -2.32 10.05
N GLU A 555 24.58 -2.30 9.45
CA GLU A 555 25.84 -2.58 10.16
C GLU A 555 26.16 -1.44 11.14
N ALA A 556 25.93 -0.19 10.74
CA ALA A 556 26.06 0.99 11.60
C ALA A 556 25.08 0.96 12.78
N LEU A 557 23.78 0.74 12.51
CA LEU A 557 22.76 0.63 13.57
C LEU A 557 23.07 -0.49 14.56
N THR A 558 23.55 -1.65 14.06
CA THR A 558 23.96 -2.78 14.91
C THR A 558 25.16 -2.42 15.77
N GLY A 559 26.26 -1.96 15.15
CA GLY A 559 27.50 -1.65 15.86
C GLY A 559 27.35 -0.52 16.88
N LEU A 560 26.55 0.51 16.58
CA LEU A 560 26.27 1.60 17.50
C LEU A 560 25.38 1.16 18.67
N ILE A 561 24.34 0.35 18.44
CA ILE A 561 23.48 -0.12 19.53
C ILE A 561 24.23 -1.11 20.44
N GLU A 562 24.93 -2.10 19.87
CA GLU A 562 25.67 -3.11 20.65
C GLU A 562 26.86 -2.52 21.46
N ARG A 563 27.45 -1.41 21.01
CA ARG A 563 28.58 -0.74 21.67
C ARG A 563 28.20 0.51 22.48
N ASN A 564 26.91 0.79 22.69
CA ASN A 564 26.42 2.02 23.33
C ASN A 564 27.00 3.30 22.69
N GLY A 565 26.97 3.39 21.36
CA GLY A 565 27.44 4.56 20.61
C GLY A 565 28.95 4.74 20.51
N CYS A 566 29.75 3.78 20.99
CA CYS A 566 31.21 3.81 20.93
C CYS A 566 31.75 3.17 19.63
N LEU A 567 32.72 3.82 18.98
CA LEU A 567 33.36 3.37 17.74
C LEU A 567 34.82 2.96 17.94
#